data_AF-A0A1X7T7C4-F1
#
_entry.id   AF-A0A1X7T7C4-F1
#
_cell.length_a   1.000
_cell.length_b   1.000
_cell.length_c   1.000
_cell.angle_alpha   90.00
_cell.angle_beta   90.00
_cell.angle_gamma   90.00
#
_symmetry.space_group_name_H-M   'P 1'
#
loop_
_entity.id
_entity.type
_entity.pdbx_description
1 polymer ?
#
loop_
_entity_poly.entity_id
_entity_poly.type
_entity_poly.pdbx_seq_one_letter_code
_entity_poly.pdbx_strand_id
1 'polypeptide(L)'
;MSKSLCTSETVSTLQKLLEERYEPFNRNMDNLPYIEIHLQTRWNYISIQRLYKLIAKLLPQKYRQLEYKQSIIEHITIRSKCVVIKLHILDITADSLIECTGGKLQFMRLIGIFSLYINGHFVLQEDENMNFTFELALLEAVTAGNNEAVEFLLQLETVNIDHTNEEGKTALMLACERGHEDIVHSLLSAGANVNIQDNKGWTALMIASEHNHISIIHMLLQANANPHLKKSNGSNAVMIASMKLLSY
;
A
#
# COMPACT_ATOMS: atom_id res chain seq x y z
N MET A 1 29.99 3.03 12.49
CA MET A 1 28.99 2.50 13.42
C MET A 1 28.11 1.52 12.66
N SER A 2 27.71 0.44 13.34
CA SER A 2 27.35 -0.90 12.85
C SER A 2 26.45 -1.01 11.61
N LYS A 3 26.95 -1.70 10.58
CA LYS A 3 26.15 -2.45 9.61
C LYS A 3 25.35 -3.51 10.38
N SER A 4 24.05 -3.33 10.55
CA SER A 4 23.19 -4.44 10.99
C SER A 4 23.06 -5.41 9.81
N LEU A 5 23.80 -6.51 9.87
CA LEU A 5 23.52 -7.69 9.07
C LEU A 5 22.06 -8.10 9.36
N CYS A 6 21.15 -7.81 8.44
CA CYS A 6 19.78 -8.31 8.47
C CYS A 6 19.84 -9.84 8.55
N THR A 7 19.48 -10.37 9.71
CA THR A 7 19.65 -11.78 10.05
C THR A 7 18.71 -12.66 9.23
N SER A 8 19.25 -13.83 8.90
CA SER A 8 18.65 -14.97 8.19
C SER A 8 17.31 -15.49 8.76
N GLU A 9 16.81 -14.95 9.88
CA GLU A 9 15.63 -15.46 10.59
C GLU A 9 14.30 -15.13 9.89
N THR A 10 14.12 -13.95 9.31
CA THR A 10 12.85 -13.60 8.64
C THR A 10 12.66 -14.33 7.32
N VAL A 11 13.72 -14.49 6.52
CA VAL A 11 13.67 -15.19 5.23
C VAL A 11 13.57 -16.71 5.42
N SER A 12 14.28 -17.30 6.39
CA SER A 12 14.19 -18.75 6.65
C SER A 12 12.86 -19.17 7.27
N THR A 13 12.31 -18.35 8.18
CA THR A 13 10.97 -18.58 8.74
C THR A 13 9.90 -18.45 7.65
N LEU A 14 10.01 -17.41 6.80
CA LEU A 14 9.16 -17.22 5.63
C LEU A 14 9.24 -18.39 4.65
N GLN A 15 10.45 -18.89 4.39
CA GLN A 15 10.70 -20.05 3.52
C GLN A 15 10.00 -21.29 4.05
N LYS A 16 10.19 -21.61 5.34
CA LYS A 16 9.56 -22.78 5.95
C LYS A 16 8.03 -22.71 5.92
N LEU A 17 7.45 -21.52 6.17
CA LEU A 17 6.00 -21.31 6.16
C LEU A 17 5.39 -21.37 4.75
N LEU A 18 6.14 -20.92 3.74
CA LEU A 18 5.73 -21.03 2.35
C LEU A 18 5.86 -22.46 1.85
N GLU A 19 6.92 -23.18 2.20
CA GLU A 19 7.08 -24.62 1.91
C GLU A 19 6.01 -25.48 2.60
N GLU A 20 5.55 -25.10 3.80
CA GLU A 20 4.45 -25.78 4.51
C GLU A 20 3.08 -25.61 3.83
N ARG A 21 2.89 -24.55 3.02
CA ARG A 21 1.60 -24.21 2.42
C ARG A 21 1.53 -24.43 0.92
N TYR A 22 2.67 -24.28 0.25
CA TYR A 22 2.85 -24.48 -1.18
C TYR A 22 3.71 -25.71 -1.37
N GLU A 23 3.08 -26.82 -1.75
CA GLU A 23 3.80 -28.06 -2.05
C GLU A 23 4.86 -27.80 -3.14
N PRO A 24 6.09 -28.34 -3.00
CA PRO A 24 7.09 -28.29 -4.07
C PRO A 24 6.51 -28.91 -5.35
N PHE A 25 6.23 -28.08 -6.34
CA PHE A 25 5.47 -28.49 -7.51
C PHE A 25 6.39 -29.05 -8.59
N ASN A 26 6.37 -30.38 -8.73
CA ASN A 26 7.28 -31.15 -9.58
C ASN A 26 6.62 -31.56 -10.92
N ARG A 27 6.03 -30.61 -11.66
CA ARG A 27 5.56 -30.83 -13.04
C ARG A 27 6.24 -29.86 -14.00
N ASN A 28 6.51 -30.36 -15.21
CA ASN A 28 7.11 -29.59 -16.28
C ASN A 28 6.08 -28.60 -16.86
N MET A 29 6.14 -27.34 -16.41
CA MET A 29 5.20 -26.26 -16.75
C MET A 29 5.82 -25.21 -17.68
N ASP A 30 6.96 -25.52 -18.31
CA ASP A 30 7.76 -24.58 -19.12
C ASP A 30 6.97 -23.97 -20.29
N ASN A 31 5.88 -24.62 -20.72
CA ASN A 31 5.04 -24.18 -21.84
C ASN A 31 3.78 -23.41 -21.42
N LEU A 32 3.50 -23.23 -20.12
CA LEU A 32 2.31 -22.53 -19.64
C LEU A 32 2.60 -21.07 -19.30
N PRO A 33 1.67 -20.15 -19.62
CA PRO A 33 1.89 -18.75 -19.32
C PRO A 33 1.96 -18.51 -17.81
N TYR A 34 2.92 -17.70 -17.39
CA TYR A 34 3.14 -17.38 -15.99
C TYR A 34 3.41 -15.89 -15.75
N ILE A 35 2.94 -15.43 -14.60
CA ILE A 35 3.33 -14.13 -14.02
C ILE A 35 4.43 -14.41 -12.99
N GLU A 36 5.55 -13.71 -13.09
CA GLU A 36 6.64 -13.72 -12.12
C GLU A 36 6.70 -12.38 -11.38
N ILE A 37 6.33 -12.36 -10.10
CA ILE A 37 6.32 -11.16 -9.26
C ILE A 37 7.53 -11.19 -8.34
N HIS A 38 8.33 -10.13 -8.34
CA HIS A 38 9.48 -9.99 -7.45
C HIS A 38 9.12 -9.00 -6.34
N LEU A 39 9.09 -9.49 -5.10
CA LEU A 39 8.87 -8.68 -3.91
C LEU A 39 10.19 -8.38 -3.22
N GLN A 40 10.40 -7.11 -2.84
CA GLN A 40 11.53 -6.71 -2.01
C GLN A 40 11.38 -7.17 -0.55
N THR A 41 12.50 -7.25 0.17
CA THR A 41 12.65 -7.91 1.47
C THR A 41 12.01 -7.15 2.64
N ARG A 42 10.66 -7.15 2.76
CA ARG A 42 9.94 -6.75 3.99
C ARG A 42 8.58 -7.45 4.24
N TRP A 43 8.29 -8.58 3.59
CA TRP A 43 7.04 -9.32 3.79
C TRP A 43 7.18 -10.32 4.94
N ASN A 44 6.39 -10.18 6.01
CA ASN A 44 6.36 -11.14 7.13
C ASN A 44 5.18 -12.12 7.00
N TYR A 45 5.02 -13.06 7.94
CA TYR A 45 3.99 -14.11 7.90
C TYR A 45 2.57 -13.59 7.62
N ILE A 46 2.19 -12.48 8.26
CA ILE A 46 0.85 -11.89 8.14
C ILE A 46 0.68 -11.22 6.76
N SER A 47 1.76 -10.65 6.22
CA SER A 47 1.78 -10.08 4.87
C SER A 47 1.54 -11.12 3.77
N ILE A 48 1.87 -12.40 3.97
CA ILE A 48 1.72 -13.46 2.93
C ILE A 48 0.23 -13.78 2.64
N GLN A 49 -0.63 -13.86 3.66
CA GLN A 49 -2.07 -14.05 3.40
C GLN A 49 -2.67 -12.88 2.62
N ARG A 50 -2.10 -11.69 2.80
CA ARG A 50 -2.52 -10.47 2.09
C ARG A 50 -1.90 -10.40 0.70
N LEU A 51 -0.70 -10.92 0.51
CA LEU A 51 -0.10 -11.17 -0.80
C LEU A 51 -0.99 -12.07 -1.67
N TYR A 52 -1.67 -13.06 -1.09
CA TYR A 52 -2.68 -13.84 -1.83
C TYR A 52 -3.86 -12.98 -2.31
N LYS A 53 -4.38 -12.09 -1.45
CA LYS A 53 -5.43 -11.15 -1.86
C LYS A 53 -4.94 -10.19 -2.94
N LEU A 54 -3.68 -9.78 -2.87
CA LEU A 54 -3.04 -8.98 -3.90
C LEU A 54 -2.99 -9.72 -5.24
N ILE A 55 -2.49 -10.95 -5.25
CA ILE A 55 -2.47 -11.82 -6.44
C ILE A 55 -3.88 -11.90 -7.05
N ALA A 56 -4.90 -12.16 -6.23
CA ALA A 56 -6.29 -12.19 -6.71
C ALA A 56 -6.75 -10.85 -7.31
N LYS A 57 -6.33 -9.71 -6.74
CA LYS A 57 -6.61 -8.38 -7.30
C LYS A 57 -5.90 -8.16 -8.63
N LEU A 58 -4.70 -8.71 -8.86
CA LEU A 58 -3.97 -8.56 -10.12
C LEU A 58 -4.65 -9.27 -11.29
N LEU A 59 -5.34 -10.38 -11.03
CA LEU A 59 -6.00 -11.19 -12.05
C LEU A 59 -7.32 -10.59 -12.58
N PRO A 60 -7.72 -10.95 -13.81
CA PRO A 60 -9.04 -10.62 -14.35
C PRO A 60 -10.17 -11.10 -13.42
N GLN A 61 -11.27 -10.35 -13.36
CA GLN A 61 -12.37 -10.61 -12.41
C GLN A 61 -12.91 -12.05 -12.46
N LYS A 62 -12.95 -12.67 -13.66
CA LYS A 62 -13.38 -14.07 -13.83
C LYS A 62 -12.57 -15.06 -12.97
N TYR A 63 -11.27 -14.82 -12.78
CA TYR A 63 -10.40 -15.69 -11.98
C TYR A 63 -10.44 -15.41 -10.47
N ARG A 64 -11.21 -14.41 -10.01
CA ARG A 64 -11.40 -14.14 -8.57
C ARG A 64 -12.48 -15.02 -7.92
N GLN A 65 -13.31 -15.67 -8.74
CA GLN A 65 -14.40 -16.52 -8.28
C GLN A 65 -13.87 -17.90 -7.86
N LEU A 66 -14.49 -18.51 -6.83
CA LEU A 66 -14.03 -19.79 -6.25
C LEU A 66 -13.93 -20.93 -7.29
N GLU A 67 -14.77 -20.90 -8.31
CA GLU A 67 -14.80 -21.89 -9.39
C GLU A 67 -13.53 -21.90 -10.27
N TYR A 68 -12.86 -20.74 -10.41
CA TYR A 68 -11.63 -20.61 -11.21
C TYR A 68 -10.34 -20.64 -10.38
N LYS A 69 -10.43 -20.80 -9.05
CA LYS A 69 -9.23 -20.96 -8.20
C LYS A 69 -8.38 -22.17 -8.59
N GLN A 70 -9.00 -23.21 -9.16
CA GLN A 70 -8.29 -24.41 -9.66
C GLN A 70 -7.53 -24.14 -10.97
N SER A 71 -7.84 -23.02 -11.65
CA SER A 71 -7.16 -22.59 -12.88
C SER A 71 -5.83 -21.86 -12.61
N ILE A 72 -5.52 -21.52 -11.35
CA ILE A 72 -4.29 -20.84 -10.97
C ILE A 72 -3.41 -21.85 -10.23
N ILE A 73 -2.29 -22.21 -10.85
CA ILE A 73 -1.26 -23.02 -10.20
C ILE A 73 -0.22 -22.05 -9.66
N GLU A 74 -0.23 -21.89 -8.34
CA GLU A 74 0.67 -21.00 -7.61
C GLU A 74 1.95 -21.73 -7.26
N HIS A 75 3.09 -21.21 -7.72
CA HIS A 75 4.41 -21.70 -7.37
C HIS A 75 5.24 -20.55 -6.80
N ILE A 76 5.54 -20.60 -5.51
CA ILE A 76 6.34 -19.55 -4.86
C ILE A 76 7.79 -20.04 -4.77
N THR A 77 8.71 -19.31 -5.40
CA THR A 77 10.14 -19.55 -5.31
C THR A 77 10.80 -18.39 -4.58
N ILE A 78 11.34 -18.63 -3.40
CA ILE A 78 12.09 -17.59 -2.68
C ILE A 78 13.54 -17.67 -3.12
N ARG A 79 14.11 -16.54 -3.56
CA ARG A 79 15.54 -16.40 -3.85
C ARG A 79 16.18 -15.55 -2.75
N SER A 80 17.49 -15.67 -2.57
CA SER A 80 18.21 -14.85 -1.58
C SER A 80 17.88 -13.36 -1.80
N LYS A 81 17.22 -12.74 -0.81
CA LYS A 81 16.77 -11.33 -0.76
C LYS A 81 15.52 -10.93 -1.59
N CYS A 82 14.82 -11.86 -2.23
CA CYS A 82 13.62 -11.55 -3.01
C CYS A 82 12.62 -12.71 -2.95
N VAL A 83 11.33 -12.42 -2.78
CA VAL A 83 10.27 -13.43 -2.94
C VAL A 83 9.82 -13.38 -4.39
N VAL A 84 10.04 -14.47 -5.12
CA VAL A 84 9.57 -14.62 -6.50
C VAL A 84 8.31 -15.48 -6.51
N ILE A 85 7.21 -14.92 -6.98
CA ILE A 85 5.92 -15.63 -7.09
C ILE A 85 5.69 -15.94 -8.55
N LYS A 86 5.62 -17.22 -8.90
CA LYS A 86 5.22 -17.68 -10.23
C LYS A 86 3.77 -18.12 -10.19
N LEU A 87 2.93 -17.49 -11.00
CA LEU A 87 1.52 -17.82 -11.13
C LEU A 87 1.29 -18.36 -12.52
N HIS A 88 1.07 -19.66 -12.65
CA HIS A 88 0.64 -20.26 -13.91
C HIS A 88 -0.87 -20.17 -13.99
N ILE A 89 -1.40 -19.55 -15.04
CA ILE A 89 -2.84 -19.33 -15.19
C ILE A 89 -3.30 -20.12 -16.40
N LEU A 90 -4.19 -21.07 -16.18
CA LEU A 90 -4.80 -21.87 -17.24
C LEU A 90 -5.78 -21.00 -18.04
N ASP A 91 -5.85 -21.26 -19.34
CA ASP A 91 -6.82 -20.66 -20.27
C ASP A 91 -6.74 -19.13 -20.42
N ILE A 92 -5.55 -18.54 -20.25
CA ILE A 92 -5.27 -17.14 -20.59
C ILE A 92 -4.02 -17.02 -21.47
N THR A 93 -3.99 -16.04 -22.37
CA THR A 93 -2.79 -15.73 -23.17
C THR A 93 -1.89 -14.74 -22.42
N ALA A 94 -0.60 -14.74 -22.77
CA ALA A 94 0.35 -13.75 -22.24
C ALA A 94 -0.08 -12.31 -22.55
N ASP A 95 -0.59 -12.06 -23.75
CA ASP A 95 -1.03 -10.73 -24.18
C ASP A 95 -2.21 -10.22 -23.33
N SER A 96 -3.19 -11.07 -23.04
CA SER A 96 -4.31 -10.71 -22.16
C SER A 96 -3.87 -10.48 -20.71
N LEU A 97 -2.80 -11.15 -20.25
CA LEU A 97 -2.20 -10.88 -18.94
C LEU A 97 -1.47 -9.54 -18.92
N ILE A 98 -0.72 -9.22 -19.98
CA ILE A 98 0.00 -7.95 -20.10
C ILE A 98 -0.99 -6.78 -20.11
N GLU A 99 -2.06 -6.88 -20.89
CA GLU A 99 -3.12 -5.87 -20.94
C GLU A 99 -3.79 -5.67 -19.56
N CYS A 100 -4.14 -6.76 -18.87
CA CYS A 100 -4.77 -6.69 -17.56
C CYS A 100 -3.83 -6.15 -16.46
N THR A 101 -2.51 -6.39 -16.58
CA THR A 101 -1.52 -5.94 -15.59
C THR A 101 -1.08 -4.50 -15.85
N GLY A 102 -1.08 -4.03 -17.11
CA GLY A 102 -0.75 -2.65 -17.48
C GLY A 102 -1.58 -1.60 -16.75
N GLY A 103 -2.89 -1.82 -16.60
CA GLY A 103 -3.78 -0.92 -15.85
C GLY A 103 -3.52 -0.85 -14.35
N LYS A 104 -2.69 -1.75 -13.79
CA LYS A 104 -2.43 -1.87 -12.35
C LYS A 104 -0.98 -1.55 -11.98
N LEU A 105 -0.15 -1.11 -12.91
CA LEU A 105 1.27 -0.84 -12.65
C LEU A 105 1.47 0.20 -11.56
N GLN A 106 0.69 1.28 -11.55
CA GLN A 106 0.77 2.28 -10.49
C GLN A 106 0.43 1.70 -9.12
N PHE A 107 -0.64 0.88 -9.03
CA PHE A 107 -1.00 0.19 -7.80
C PHE A 107 0.12 -0.76 -7.34
N MET A 108 0.68 -1.55 -8.25
CA MET A 108 1.80 -2.48 -7.97
C MET A 108 3.02 -1.75 -7.41
N ARG A 109 3.40 -0.62 -8.00
CA ARG A 109 4.51 0.23 -7.52
C ARG A 109 4.27 0.68 -6.08
N LEU A 110 3.07 1.22 -5.83
CA LEU A 110 2.69 1.79 -4.54
C LEU A 110 2.66 0.77 -3.41
N ILE A 111 2.56 -0.53 -3.71
CA ILE A 111 2.55 -1.60 -2.69
C ILE A 111 3.85 -2.41 -2.64
N GLY A 112 4.89 -1.97 -3.37
CA GLY A 112 6.22 -2.55 -3.31
C GLY A 112 6.49 -3.71 -4.27
N ILE A 113 5.72 -3.82 -5.35
CA ILE A 113 6.06 -4.68 -6.49
C ILE A 113 6.88 -3.83 -7.46
N PHE A 114 8.17 -4.13 -7.58
CA PHE A 114 9.11 -3.39 -8.43
C PHE A 114 9.55 -4.16 -9.67
N SER A 115 9.39 -5.49 -9.67
CA SER A 115 9.61 -6.29 -10.88
C SER A 115 8.47 -7.26 -11.12
N LEU A 116 8.00 -7.27 -12.36
CA LEU A 116 6.95 -8.14 -12.87
C LEU A 116 7.37 -8.63 -14.25
N TYR A 117 7.40 -9.95 -14.42
CA TYR A 117 7.62 -10.58 -15.72
C TYR A 117 6.39 -11.40 -16.11
N ILE A 118 6.05 -11.40 -17.39
CA ILE A 118 5.05 -12.30 -17.97
C ILE A 118 5.73 -13.12 -19.04
N ASN A 119 5.77 -14.44 -18.88
CA ASN A 119 6.49 -15.36 -19.78
C ASN A 119 7.95 -14.97 -20.04
N GLY A 120 8.62 -14.38 -19.05
CA GLY A 120 9.99 -13.87 -19.18
C GLY A 120 10.12 -12.51 -19.86
N HIS A 121 9.02 -11.91 -20.36
CA HIS A 121 9.00 -10.52 -20.80
C HIS A 121 8.83 -9.58 -19.60
N PHE A 122 9.66 -8.55 -19.50
CA PHE A 122 9.53 -7.55 -18.44
C PHE A 122 8.29 -6.67 -18.70
N VAL A 123 7.46 -6.51 -17.67
CA VAL A 123 6.26 -5.67 -17.68
C VAL A 123 6.41 -4.51 -16.70
N LEU A 124 7.10 -4.76 -15.60
CA LEU A 124 7.58 -3.76 -14.66
C LEU A 124 9.01 -4.14 -14.27
N GLN A 125 9.94 -3.19 -14.32
CA GLN A 125 11.30 -3.38 -13.82
C GLN A 125 11.79 -2.03 -13.32
N GLU A 126 11.86 -1.88 -12.02
CA GLU A 126 12.39 -0.70 -11.34
C GLU A 126 13.61 -1.09 -10.51
N ASP A 127 14.50 -0.12 -10.33
CA ASP A 127 15.69 -0.30 -9.50
C ASP A 127 15.30 -0.59 -8.05
N GLU A 128 16.18 -1.29 -7.31
CA GLU A 128 15.94 -1.60 -5.90
C GLU A 128 15.76 -0.32 -5.08
N ASN A 129 14.52 -0.03 -4.67
CA ASN A 129 14.22 1.00 -3.69
C ASN A 129 14.59 0.53 -2.28
N MET A 130 15.87 0.68 -1.92
CA MET A 130 16.42 0.32 -0.61
C MET A 130 15.70 0.99 0.59
N ASN A 131 14.93 2.05 0.33
CA ASN A 131 14.19 2.78 1.36
C ASN A 131 12.71 2.38 1.46
N PHE A 132 12.21 1.45 0.63
CA PHE A 132 10.79 1.08 0.62
C PHE A 132 10.32 0.55 1.98
N THR A 133 9.34 1.22 2.59
CA THR A 133 8.57 0.72 3.73
C THR A 133 7.08 0.80 3.41
N PHE A 134 6.25 0.01 4.08
CA PHE A 134 4.80 0.09 3.87
C PHE A 134 4.22 1.42 4.35
N GLU A 135 4.88 2.08 5.31
CA GLU A 135 4.51 3.42 5.75
C GLU A 135 4.77 4.47 4.67
N LEU A 136 5.95 4.43 4.02
CA LEU A 136 6.27 5.33 2.91
C LEU A 136 5.35 5.08 1.72
N ALA A 137 5.10 3.81 1.40
CA ALA A 137 4.10 3.39 0.44
C ALA A 137 2.71 3.97 0.71
N LEU A 138 2.26 3.98 1.97
CA LEU A 138 0.97 4.55 2.35
C LEU A 138 0.95 6.07 2.10
N LEU A 139 1.99 6.79 2.50
CA LEU A 139 2.10 8.23 2.26
C LEU A 139 2.09 8.55 0.76
N GLU A 140 2.81 7.78 -0.06
CA GLU A 140 2.83 7.92 -1.52
C GLU A 140 1.46 7.60 -2.14
N ALA A 141 0.80 6.52 -1.72
CA ALA A 141 -0.51 6.11 -2.22
C ALA A 141 -1.59 7.16 -1.92
N VAL A 142 -1.56 7.74 -0.72
CA VAL A 142 -2.45 8.84 -0.33
C VAL A 142 -2.19 10.08 -1.17
N THR A 143 -0.92 10.45 -1.35
CA THR A 143 -0.53 11.61 -2.16
C THR A 143 -0.96 11.45 -3.61
N ALA A 144 -0.88 10.23 -4.14
CA ALA A 144 -1.31 9.89 -5.49
C ALA A 144 -2.84 9.77 -5.65
N GLY A 145 -3.61 9.76 -4.55
CA GLY A 145 -5.06 9.55 -4.59
C GLY A 145 -5.47 8.13 -5.00
N ASN A 146 -4.61 7.14 -4.78
CA ASN A 146 -4.90 5.76 -5.17
C ASN A 146 -5.65 5.02 -4.05
N ASN A 147 -6.98 5.09 -4.10
CA ASN A 147 -7.87 4.45 -3.12
C ASN A 147 -7.58 2.94 -2.97
N GLU A 148 -7.34 2.23 -4.07
CA GLU A 148 -7.10 0.78 -4.04
C GLU A 148 -5.81 0.41 -3.30
N ALA A 149 -4.74 1.18 -3.51
CA ALA A 149 -3.46 1.01 -2.82
C ALA A 149 -3.61 1.35 -1.33
N VAL A 150 -4.29 2.44 -1.00
CA VAL A 150 -4.56 2.83 0.40
C VAL A 150 -5.34 1.73 1.12
N GLU A 151 -6.45 1.27 0.56
CA GLU A 151 -7.24 0.19 1.15
C GLU A 151 -6.43 -1.09 1.35
N PHE A 152 -5.56 -1.44 0.39
CA PHE A 152 -4.71 -2.61 0.51
C PHE A 152 -3.70 -2.45 1.66
N LEU A 153 -3.03 -1.30 1.73
CA LEU A 153 -2.01 -1.02 2.74
C LEU A 153 -2.60 -0.94 4.15
N LEU A 154 -3.80 -0.35 4.32
CA LEU A 154 -4.49 -0.29 5.62
C LEU A 154 -4.97 -1.67 6.12
N GLN A 155 -5.07 -2.66 5.24
CA GLN A 155 -5.35 -4.05 5.65
C GLN A 155 -4.12 -4.79 6.17
N LEU A 156 -2.93 -4.21 6.08
CA LEU A 156 -1.70 -4.79 6.60
C LEU A 156 -1.58 -4.45 8.09
N GLU A 157 -1.63 -5.46 8.96
CA GLU A 157 -1.53 -5.27 10.43
C GLU A 157 -0.20 -4.64 10.88
N THR A 158 0.81 -4.66 10.01
CA THR A 158 2.14 -4.11 10.29
C THR A 158 2.26 -2.62 10.04
N VAL A 159 1.33 -2.02 9.30
CA VAL A 159 1.47 -0.62 8.87
C VAL A 159 1.17 0.30 10.02
N ASN A 160 2.16 1.12 10.39
CA ASN A 160 1.91 2.25 11.27
C ASN A 160 1.18 3.36 10.50
N ILE A 161 -0.15 3.43 10.66
CA ILE A 161 -1.04 4.41 10.00
C ILE A 161 -0.67 5.86 10.37
N ASP A 162 -0.13 6.05 11.57
CA ASP A 162 0.27 7.35 12.13
C ASP A 162 1.74 7.70 11.82
N HIS A 163 2.42 6.93 10.95
CA HIS A 163 3.76 7.28 10.49
C HIS A 163 3.78 8.66 9.82
N THR A 164 4.88 9.39 10.04
CA THR A 164 5.06 10.75 9.54
C THR A 164 6.20 10.83 8.55
N ASN A 165 6.02 11.65 7.51
CA ASN A 165 7.13 12.04 6.63
C ASN A 165 8.12 13.01 7.33
N GLU A 166 9.12 13.50 6.60
CA GLU A 166 10.14 14.42 7.10
C GLU A 166 9.58 15.77 7.62
N GLU A 167 8.38 16.16 7.17
CA GLU A 167 7.68 17.36 7.66
C GLU A 167 6.85 17.10 8.93
N GLY A 168 6.80 15.86 9.40
CA GLY A 168 5.93 15.44 10.50
C GLY A 168 4.48 15.18 10.04
N LYS A 169 4.19 15.18 8.73
CA LYS A 169 2.83 14.96 8.22
C LYS A 169 2.49 13.48 8.15
N THR A 170 1.32 13.13 8.67
CA THR A 170 0.74 11.78 8.56
C THR A 170 -0.01 11.59 7.23
N ALA A 171 -0.36 10.34 6.92
CA ALA A 171 -1.25 10.02 5.81
C ALA A 171 -2.57 10.80 5.87
N LEU A 172 -3.18 10.93 7.05
CA LEU A 172 -4.44 11.68 7.22
C LEU A 172 -4.27 13.16 6.88
N MET A 173 -3.15 13.78 7.28
CA MET A 173 -2.87 15.19 6.95
C MET A 173 -2.73 15.40 5.45
N LEU A 174 -2.00 14.51 4.76
CA LEU A 174 -1.82 14.58 3.30
C LEU A 174 -3.15 14.40 2.56
N ALA A 175 -4.01 13.47 3.00
CA ALA A 175 -5.33 13.28 2.43
C ALA A 175 -6.23 14.54 2.61
N CYS A 176 -6.14 15.18 3.78
CA CYS A 176 -6.85 16.42 4.08
C CYS A 176 -6.34 17.59 3.23
N GLU A 177 -5.02 17.71 3.02
CA GLU A 177 -4.41 18.74 2.16
C GLU A 177 -4.86 18.62 0.70
N ARG A 178 -5.07 17.40 0.23
CA ARG A 178 -5.46 17.10 -1.16
C ARG A 178 -6.97 17.06 -1.38
N GLY A 179 -7.78 17.08 -0.33
CA GLY A 179 -9.23 16.95 -0.46
C GLY A 179 -9.72 15.55 -0.80
N HIS A 180 -8.94 14.50 -0.51
CA HIS A 180 -9.28 13.11 -0.86
C HIS A 180 -10.27 12.51 0.16
N GLU A 181 -11.57 12.81 0.01
CA GLU A 181 -12.61 12.44 0.98
C GLU A 181 -12.67 10.93 1.28
N ASP A 182 -12.66 10.07 0.25
CA ASP A 182 -12.71 8.60 0.43
C ASP A 182 -11.49 8.05 1.21
N ILE A 183 -10.32 8.65 0.97
CA ILE A 183 -9.08 8.27 1.65
C ILE A 183 -9.12 8.73 3.12
N VAL A 184 -9.62 9.95 3.39
CA VAL A 184 -9.85 10.42 4.75
C VAL A 184 -10.78 9.45 5.49
N HIS A 185 -11.91 9.10 4.89
CA HIS A 185 -12.84 8.14 5.49
C HIS A 185 -12.16 6.79 5.79
N SER A 186 -11.39 6.26 4.84
CA SER A 186 -10.67 4.99 4.99
C SER A 186 -9.64 5.03 6.14
N LEU A 187 -8.86 6.12 6.24
CA LEU A 187 -7.87 6.30 7.30
C LEU A 187 -8.51 6.45 8.68
N LEU A 188 -9.61 7.21 8.78
CA LEU A 188 -10.36 7.34 10.03
C LEU A 188 -10.99 6.01 10.47
N SER A 189 -11.56 5.27 9.52
CA SER A 189 -12.12 3.93 9.78
C SER A 189 -11.07 2.92 10.23
N ALA A 190 -9.83 3.08 9.77
CA ALA A 190 -8.69 2.28 10.20
C ALA A 190 -8.07 2.75 11.53
N GLY A 191 -8.61 3.81 12.15
CA GLY A 191 -8.19 4.29 13.47
C GLY A 191 -7.06 5.31 13.47
N ALA A 192 -6.83 6.03 12.37
CA ALA A 192 -5.83 7.10 12.31
C ALA A 192 -6.04 8.17 13.40
N ASN A 193 -4.96 8.61 14.05
CA ASN A 193 -5.04 9.62 15.09
C ASN A 193 -5.20 11.03 14.49
N VAL A 194 -6.40 11.59 14.66
CA VAL A 194 -6.80 12.91 14.12
C VAL A 194 -6.08 14.11 14.75
N ASN A 195 -5.44 13.93 15.90
CA ASN A 195 -4.88 15.01 16.71
C ASN A 195 -3.35 15.09 16.68
N ILE A 196 -2.69 14.27 15.86
CA ILE A 196 -1.24 14.42 15.62
C ILE A 196 -0.96 15.81 15.07
N GLN A 197 0.19 16.37 15.46
CA GLN A 197 0.67 17.66 14.99
C GLN A 197 1.96 17.47 14.17
N ASP A 198 2.04 18.12 13.01
CA ASP A 198 3.26 18.14 12.21
C ASP A 198 4.37 18.99 12.88
N ASN A 199 5.54 19.09 12.24
CA ASN A 199 6.68 19.83 12.79
C ASN A 199 6.42 21.33 13.03
N LYS A 200 5.34 21.88 12.46
CA LYS A 200 4.89 23.27 12.62
C LYS A 200 3.63 23.38 13.49
N GLY A 201 3.22 22.28 14.13
CA GLY A 201 2.06 22.21 15.00
C GLY A 201 0.71 22.10 14.26
N TRP A 202 0.69 21.83 12.96
CA TRP A 202 -0.55 21.68 12.21
C TRP A 202 -1.21 20.33 12.45
N THR A 203 -2.53 20.34 12.64
CA THR A 203 -3.36 19.13 12.68
C THR A 203 -4.06 18.92 11.34
N ALA A 204 -4.57 17.70 11.12
CA ALA A 204 -5.41 17.41 9.95
C ALA A 204 -6.61 18.38 9.83
N LEU A 205 -7.24 18.73 10.95
CA LEU A 205 -8.37 19.67 10.97
C LEU A 205 -7.98 21.09 10.57
N MET A 206 -6.81 21.57 11.00
CA MET A 206 -6.29 22.87 10.58
C MET A 206 -5.99 22.90 9.07
N ILE A 207 -5.39 21.83 8.54
CA ILE A 207 -5.09 21.69 7.11
C ILE A 207 -6.37 21.70 6.28
N ALA A 208 -7.37 20.89 6.65
CA ALA A 208 -8.67 20.86 5.98
C ALA A 208 -9.39 22.23 6.04
N SER A 209 -9.25 22.95 7.16
CA SER A 209 -9.80 24.32 7.33
C SER A 209 -9.12 25.34 6.42
N GLU A 210 -7.79 25.27 6.29
CA GLU A 210 -7.01 26.16 5.42
C GLU A 210 -7.41 26.01 3.94
N HIS A 211 -7.71 24.78 3.53
CA HIS A 211 -8.08 24.44 2.15
C HIS A 211 -9.60 24.47 1.91
N ASN A 212 -10.40 24.81 2.92
CA ASN A 212 -11.87 24.91 2.86
C ASN A 212 -12.56 23.59 2.43
N HIS A 213 -12.03 22.44 2.85
CA HIS A 213 -12.62 21.13 2.57
C HIS A 213 -13.71 20.78 3.61
N ILE A 214 -14.89 21.39 3.45
CA ILE A 214 -15.99 21.33 4.43
C ILE A 214 -16.41 19.89 4.79
N SER A 215 -16.55 18.98 3.82
CA SER A 215 -16.90 17.57 4.09
C SER A 215 -15.86 16.89 4.96
N ILE A 216 -14.57 17.13 4.70
CA ILE A 216 -13.45 16.58 5.49
C ILE A 216 -13.43 17.16 6.89
N ILE A 217 -13.67 18.48 7.04
CA ILE A 217 -13.80 19.12 8.35
C ILE A 217 -14.88 18.41 9.18
N HIS A 218 -16.05 18.13 8.59
CA HIS A 218 -17.10 17.40 9.27
C HIS A 218 -16.69 15.98 9.67
N MET A 219 -16.07 15.21 8.78
CA MET A 219 -15.57 13.87 9.10
C MET A 219 -14.56 13.90 10.27
N LEU A 220 -13.61 14.84 10.26
CA LEU A 220 -12.61 14.97 11.31
C LEU A 220 -13.24 15.33 12.66
N LEU A 221 -14.22 16.23 12.68
CA LEU A 221 -14.95 16.59 13.91
C LEU A 221 -15.77 15.42 14.45
N GLN A 222 -16.39 14.63 13.57
CA GLN A 222 -17.09 13.39 13.94
C GLN A 222 -16.12 12.34 14.50
N ALA A 223 -14.87 12.34 14.05
CA ALA A 223 -13.78 11.53 14.58
C ALA A 223 -13.06 12.17 15.79
N ASN A 224 -13.70 13.13 16.47
CA ASN A 224 -13.21 13.77 17.70
C ASN A 224 -11.91 14.58 17.52
N ALA A 225 -11.68 15.18 16.35
CA ALA A 225 -10.60 16.13 16.17
C ALA A 225 -10.78 17.34 17.11
N ASN A 226 -9.70 17.74 17.78
CA ASN A 226 -9.72 18.85 18.74
C ASN A 226 -9.51 20.19 18.00
N PRO A 227 -10.55 21.05 17.88
CA PRO A 227 -10.45 22.32 17.17
C PRO A 227 -9.62 23.37 17.93
N HIS A 228 -9.25 23.11 19.18
CA HIS A 228 -8.54 24.05 20.06
C HIS A 228 -7.02 23.81 20.14
N LEU A 229 -6.50 22.74 19.53
CA LEU A 229 -5.06 22.59 19.36
C LEU A 229 -4.50 23.81 18.61
N LYS A 230 -3.28 24.20 18.96
CA LYS A 230 -2.63 25.40 18.41
C LYS A 230 -1.36 25.01 17.68
N LYS A 231 -1.18 25.57 16.48
CA LYS A 231 0.09 25.49 15.76
C LYS A 231 1.11 26.48 16.32
N SER A 232 2.35 26.46 15.84
CA SER A 232 3.45 27.24 16.44
C SER A 232 3.22 28.74 16.57
N ASN A 233 2.36 29.34 15.74
CA ASN A 233 2.00 30.76 15.82
C ASN A 233 0.79 31.06 16.74
N GLY A 234 0.29 30.06 17.46
CA GLY A 234 -0.87 30.17 18.35
C GLY A 234 -2.24 30.06 17.68
N SER A 235 -2.33 29.97 16.35
CA SER A 235 -3.61 29.78 15.64
C SER A 235 -4.15 28.36 15.80
N ASN A 236 -5.47 28.24 15.90
CA ASN A 236 -6.20 26.96 15.89
C ASN A 236 -7.06 26.82 14.63
N ALA A 237 -7.74 25.68 14.47
CA ALA A 237 -8.54 25.40 13.28
C ALA A 237 -9.66 26.44 13.06
N VAL A 238 -10.33 26.88 14.14
CA VAL A 238 -11.40 27.88 14.08
C VAL A 238 -10.89 29.24 13.60
N MET A 239 -9.73 29.67 14.11
CA MET A 239 -9.08 30.91 13.68
C MET A 239 -8.69 30.85 12.20
N ILE A 240 -8.17 29.71 11.73
CA ILE A 240 -7.77 29.50 10.34
C ILE A 240 -8.99 29.58 9.41
N ALA A 241 -10.08 28.86 9.72
CA ALA A 241 -11.31 28.91 8.95
C ALA A 241 -11.88 30.34 8.85
N SER A 242 -11.84 31.08 9.96
CA SER A 242 -12.34 32.46 10.03
C SER A 242 -11.52 33.42 9.17
N MET A 243 -10.19 33.29 9.16
CA MET A 243 -9.32 34.13 8.31
C MET A 243 -9.57 33.89 6.82
N LYS A 244 -9.91 32.66 6.43
CA LYS A 244 -10.15 32.32 5.03
C LYS A 244 -11.48 32.87 4.50
N LEU A 245 -12.53 32.87 5.32
CA LEU A 245 -13.84 33.45 4.97
C LEU A 245 -13.79 34.95 4.69
N LEU A 246 -12.84 35.68 5.28
CA LEU A 246 -12.64 37.13 5.07
C LEU A 246 -11.82 37.47 3.81
N SER A 247 -11.33 36.46 3.08
CA SER A 247 -10.50 36.62 1.87
C SER A 247 -11.26 36.44 0.55
N TYR A 248 -12.58 36.28 0.61
CA TYR A 248 -13.53 36.25 -0.51
C TYR A 248 -14.40 37.51 -0.50
#